data_AF-A0A2E9RE23-F1
#
_entry.id   AF-A0A2E9RE23-F1
#
_cell.length_a   1.000
_cell.length_b   1.000
_cell.length_c   1.000
_cell.angle_alpha   90.00
_cell.angle_beta   90.00
_cell.angle_gamma   90.00
#
_symmetry.space_group_name_H-M   'P 1'
#
loop_
_entity.id
_entity.type
_entity.pdbx_description
1 polymer ?
#
loop_
_entity_poly.entity_id
_entity_poly.type
_entity_poly.pdbx_seq_one_letter_code
_entity_poly.pdbx_strand_id
1 'polypeptide(L)' 'MKGNYPERIVCLTEETTETLYLLGEEDRIVGISGFTVRPPRARKEKP' A
#
# COMPACT_ATOMS: atom_id res chain seq x y z
N MET A 1 -4.92 18.00 -11.32
CA MET A 1 -4.43 18.63 -10.07
C MET A 1 -3.83 17.54 -9.21
N LYS A 2 -2.53 17.54 -8.94
CA LYS A 2 -2.00 16.75 -7.84
C LYS A 2 -2.58 17.34 -6.56
N GLY A 3 -3.56 16.66 -5.96
CA GLY A 3 -4.07 17.05 -4.65
C GLY A 3 -2.93 17.00 -3.64
N ASN A 4 -3.01 17.80 -2.57
CA ASN A 4 -1.96 17.93 -1.56
C ASN A 4 -1.86 16.69 -0.63
N TYR A 5 -2.01 15.50 -1.20
CA TYR A 5 -2.09 14.22 -0.51
C TYR A 5 -0.76 13.47 -0.56
N PRO A 6 -0.50 12.55 0.39
CA PRO A 6 0.76 11.82 0.44
C PRO A 6 1.02 10.94 -0.80
N GLU A 7 2.17 11.06 -1.46
CA GLU A 7 2.47 10.27 -2.68
C GLU A 7 3.40 9.07 -2.44
N ARG A 8 4.03 8.99 -1.26
CA ARG A 8 4.97 7.92 -0.89
C ARG A 8 4.62 7.39 0.49
N ILE A 9 3.89 6.29 0.53
CA ILE A 9 3.27 5.75 1.75
C ILE A 9 3.94 4.44 2.12
N VAL A 10 4.25 4.25 3.41
CA VAL A 10 4.67 2.97 3.97
C VAL A 10 3.56 2.43 4.85
N CYS A 11 3.13 1.19 4.60
CA CYS A 11 2.07 0.53 5.36
C CYS A 11 2.68 -0.45 6.37
N LEU A 12 2.46 -0.23 7.67
CA LEU A 12 3.01 -1.09 8.73
C LEU A 12 2.02 -2.16 9.20
N THR A 13 0.79 -2.12 8.72
CA THR A 13 -0.26 -3.10 9.02
C THR A 13 -0.83 -3.67 7.73
N GLU A 14 -1.39 -4.87 7.83
CA GLU A 14 -2.11 -5.47 6.71
C GLU A 14 -3.32 -4.64 6.30
N GLU A 15 -4.11 -4.19 7.27
CA GLU A 15 -5.35 -3.43 7.03
C GLU A 15 -5.10 -2.16 6.21
N THR A 16 -3.99 -1.45 6.47
CA THR A 16 -3.65 -0.23 5.71
C THR A 16 -3.21 -0.55 4.29
N THR A 17 -2.48 -1.65 4.09
CA THR A 17 -2.11 -2.11 2.74
C THR A 17 -3.37 -2.49 1.96
N GLU A 18 -4.20 -3.36 2.51
CA GLU A 18 -5.42 -3.84 1.85
C GLU A 18 -6.39 -2.71 1.53
N THR A 19 -6.57 -1.75 2.45
CA THR A 19 -7.44 -0.59 2.23
C THR A 19 -6.99 0.21 1.01
N LEU A 20 -5.70 0.51 0.88
CA LEU A 20 -5.19 1.29 -0.26
C LEU A 20 -5.30 0.54 -1.59
N TYR A 21 -5.11 -0.79 -1.58
CA TYR A 21 -5.37 -1.62 -2.76
C TYR A 21 -6.86 -1.63 -3.15
N LEU A 22 -7.77 -1.68 -2.18
CA LEU A 22 -9.22 -1.64 -2.45
C LEU A 22 -9.68 -0.27 -2.97
N LEU A 23 -9.00 0.80 -2.57
CA LEU A 23 -9.23 2.15 -3.05
C LEU A 23 -8.60 2.43 -4.44
N GLY A 24 -7.79 1.52 -4.97
CA GLY A 24 -7.06 1.71 -6.23
C GLY A 24 -5.88 2.69 -6.11
N GLU A 25 -5.34 2.85 -4.90
CA GLU A 25 -4.29 3.81 -4.56
C GLU A 25 -2.95 3.11 -4.25
N GLU A 26 -2.80 1.84 -4.59
CA GLU A 26 -1.61 1.03 -4.30
C GLU A 26 -0.33 1.57 -4.95
N ASP A 27 -0.44 2.33 -6.03
CA ASP A 27 0.70 2.95 -6.71
C ASP A 27 1.47 3.95 -5.82
N ARG A 28 0.81 4.47 -4.78
CA ARG A 28 1.40 5.39 -3.80
C ARG A 28 2.15 4.66 -2.68
N ILE A 29 2.01 3.34 -2.59
CA ILE A 29 2.69 2.51 -1.59
C ILE A 29 4.13 2.24 -2.05
N VAL A 30 5.10 2.66 -1.23
CA VAL A 30 6.54 2.47 -1.47
C VAL A 30 7.18 1.41 -0.57
N GLY A 31 6.43 0.85 0.38
CA GLY A 31 6.87 -0.26 1.22
C GLY A 31 5.75 -0.80 2.11
N ILE A 32 5.82 -2.09 2.43
CA ILE A 32 4.83 -2.77 3.28
C ILE A 32 5.51 -3.50 4.43
N SER A 33 4.75 -3.81 5.48
CA SER A 33 5.21 -4.69 6.53
C SER A 33 5.47 -6.10 5.98
N GLY A 34 6.54 -6.74 6.43
CA GLY A 34 6.85 -8.13 6.08
C GLY A 34 5.77 -9.14 6.54
N PHE A 35 4.88 -8.73 7.45
CA PHE A 35 3.73 -9.49 7.93
C PHE A 35 2.46 -9.34 7.09
N THR A 36 2.47 -8.46 6.08
CA THR A 36 1.32 -8.26 5.19
C THR A 36 1.08 -9.52 4.36
N VAL A 37 -0.10 -10.13 4.46
CA VAL A 37 -0.52 -11.27 3.62
C VAL A 37 -1.68 -10.93 2.68
N ARG A 38 -2.40 -9.83 2.92
CA ARG A 38 -3.46 -9.32 2.05
C ARG A 38 -3.17 -7.91 1.49
N PRO A 39 -3.48 -7.67 0.20
CA PRO A 39 -3.84 -8.68 -0.79
C PRO A 39 -2.62 -9.56 -1.13
N PRO A 40 -2.81 -10.83 -1.56
CA PRO A 40 -1.69 -11.75 -1.83
C PRO A 40 -0.66 -11.22 -2.85
N ARG A 41 -1.07 -10.29 -3.73
CA ARG A 41 -0.18 -9.65 -4.73
C ARG A 41 0.77 -8.61 -4.13
N ALA A 42 0.44 -8.02 -2.98
CA ALA A 42 1.22 -6.92 -2.39
C ALA A 42 2.67 -7.32 -2.09
N ARG A 43 2.91 -8.53 -1.57
CA ARG A 43 4.26 -9.04 -1.28
C ARG A 43 5.14 -9.28 -2.51
N LYS A 44 4.52 -9.36 -3.71
CA LYS A 44 5.25 -9.54 -4.97
C LYS A 44 5.56 -8.19 -5.62
N GLU A 45 4.70 -7.21 -5.40
CA GLU A 45 4.76 -5.89 -6.03
C GLU A 45 5.55 -4.87 -5.22
N LYS A 46 5.56 -5.01 -3.89
CA LYS A 46 6.16 -4.04 -2.96
C LYS A 46 7.33 -4.68 -2.19
N PRO A 47 8.38 -3.89 -1.89
CA PRO A 47 9.53 -4.36 -1.11
C PRO A 47 9.15 -4.68 0.34
#